data_AF-A0A0H5CCG3-F1
#
_entry.id   AF-A0A0H5CCG3-F1
#
_cell.length_a   1.000
_cell.length_b   1.000
_cell.length_c   1.000
_cell.angle_alpha   90.00
_cell.angle_beta   90.00
_cell.angle_gamma   90.00
#
_symmetry.space_group_name_H-M   'P 1'
#
loop_
_entity.id
_entity.type
_entity.pdbx_description
1 polymer ?
#
loop_
_entity_poly.entity_id
_entity_poly.type
_entity_poly.pdbx_seq_one_letter_code
_entity_poly.pdbx_strand_id
1 'polypeptide(L)'
;MTFRIAVTPGGPRACEIAAGTARAIAVRIGKPVPRAFQGERSLRGIDPCSMFTPAVIAMSSGPGKTPWPSPSRHSCAVGNDLRVLFATGPALTSASAKPNELTVAGRLSVIDRTDSGCAIVTQHVSMGRAVIGGYEQARVIVESNDQACAKAKAVAELVWPRLPPA
;
A
#
# COMPACT_ATOMS: atom_id res chain seq x y z
N MET A 1 3.21 -27.35 8.76
CA MET A 1 1.96 -26.75 9.28
C MET A 1 2.14 -25.24 9.26
N THR A 2 1.40 -24.53 8.40
CA THR A 2 1.57 -23.09 8.19
C THR A 2 0.39 -22.38 8.83
N PHE A 3 0.64 -21.59 9.88
CA PHE A 3 -0.39 -20.79 10.53
C PHE A 3 -0.46 -19.42 9.85
N ARG A 4 -1.67 -19.00 9.45
CA ARG A 4 -1.95 -17.64 8.99
C ARG A 4 -2.68 -16.92 10.11
N ILE A 5 -2.14 -15.80 10.56
CA ILE A 5 -2.74 -14.98 11.60
C ILE A 5 -3.09 -13.64 10.97
N ALA A 6 -4.38 -13.34 10.88
CA ALA A 6 -4.89 -12.03 10.54
C ALA A 6 -5.25 -11.32 11.85
N VAL A 7 -4.59 -10.21 12.15
CA VAL A 7 -4.99 -9.34 13.25
C VAL A 7 -5.78 -8.19 12.63
N THR A 8 -7.09 -8.15 12.89
CA THR A 8 -7.96 -7.06 12.43
C THR A 8 -8.02 -6.01 13.53
N PRO A 9 -7.33 -4.86 13.40
CA PRO A 9 -7.24 -3.91 14.49
C PRO A 9 -8.46 -2.98 14.49
N GLY A 10 -9.31 -3.05 15.52
CA GLY A 10 -10.35 -2.05 15.80
C GLY A 10 -9.97 -1.18 16.99
N GLY A 11 -9.85 0.14 16.78
CA GLY A 11 -9.66 1.13 17.85
C GLY A 11 -8.23 1.68 18.05
N PRO A 12 -8.05 2.66 18.95
CA PRO A 12 -6.82 3.46 19.07
C PRO A 12 -5.60 2.67 19.56
N ARG A 13 -5.80 1.51 20.19
CA ARG A 13 -4.72 0.63 20.70
C ARG A 13 -4.39 -0.54 19.77
N ALA A 14 -5.02 -0.61 18.62
CA ALA A 14 -5.02 -1.82 17.84
C ALA A 14 -3.64 -2.12 17.19
N CYS A 15 -2.81 -1.09 16.99
CA CYS A 15 -1.40 -1.24 16.61
C CYS A 15 -0.53 -1.80 17.75
N GLU A 16 -0.73 -1.36 19.00
CA GLU A 16 -0.04 -1.93 20.18
C GLU A 16 -0.42 -3.40 20.37
N ILE A 17 -1.70 -3.74 20.21
CA ILE A 17 -2.20 -5.11 20.31
C ILE A 17 -1.62 -5.99 19.20
N ALA A 18 -1.57 -5.50 17.95
CA ALA A 18 -0.96 -6.23 16.85
C ALA A 18 0.54 -6.44 17.06
N ALA A 19 1.26 -5.41 17.51
CA ALA A 19 2.68 -5.50 17.82
C ALA A 19 2.96 -6.43 19.01
N GLY A 20 2.16 -6.34 20.08
CA GLY A 20 2.24 -7.20 21.25
C GLY A 20 1.95 -8.66 20.91
N THR A 21 0.92 -8.92 20.12
CA THR A 21 0.57 -10.26 19.62
C THR A 21 1.70 -10.84 18.75
N ALA A 22 2.22 -10.05 17.80
CA ALA A 22 3.34 -10.48 16.96
C ALA A 22 4.60 -10.81 17.78
N ARG A 23 4.91 -10.00 18.81
CA ARG A 23 6.03 -10.26 19.74
C ARG A 23 5.79 -11.51 20.58
N ALA A 24 4.60 -11.69 21.14
CA ALA A 24 4.25 -12.85 21.95
C ALA A 24 4.34 -14.16 21.14
N ILE A 25 3.90 -14.12 19.88
CA ILE A 25 4.05 -15.23 18.94
C ILE A 25 5.54 -15.48 18.63
N ALA A 26 6.32 -14.45 18.35
CA ALA A 26 7.77 -14.60 18.11
C ALA A 26 8.51 -15.26 19.28
N VAL A 27 8.18 -14.86 20.51
CA VAL A 27 8.70 -15.49 21.74
C VAL A 27 8.31 -16.96 21.81
N ARG A 28 7.05 -17.29 21.50
CA ARG A 28 6.52 -18.66 21.61
C ARG A 28 7.06 -19.62 20.55
N ILE A 29 7.43 -19.13 19.36
CA ILE A 29 8.02 -19.94 18.29
C ILE A 29 9.55 -20.12 18.51
N GLY A 30 10.15 -19.42 19.48
CA GLY A 30 11.57 -19.53 19.81
C GLY A 30 12.52 -19.09 18.69
N LYS A 31 11.98 -18.45 17.64
CA LYS A 31 12.73 -17.94 16.50
C LYS A 31 12.33 -16.48 16.29
N PRO A 32 13.29 -15.56 16.16
CA PRO A 32 12.95 -14.19 15.79
C PRO A 32 12.17 -14.25 14.48
N VAL A 33 10.95 -13.71 14.49
CA VAL A 33 10.17 -13.53 13.25
C VAL A 33 11.03 -12.63 12.37
N PRO A 34 11.57 -13.11 11.24
CA PRO A 34 12.37 -12.28 10.36
C PRO A 34 11.51 -11.06 10.02
N ARG A 35 11.98 -9.87 10.37
CA ARG A 35 11.24 -8.67 10.01
C ARG A 35 11.11 -8.70 8.49
N ALA A 36 9.87 -8.50 8.00
CA ALA A 36 9.59 -8.10 6.63
C ALA A 36 10.70 -7.15 6.16
N PHE A 37 11.32 -7.48 5.01
CA PHE A 37 12.52 -6.86 4.45
C PHE A 37 12.66 -5.37 4.82
N GLN A 38 13.74 -5.01 5.51
CA GLN A 38 14.03 -3.66 6.00
C GLN A 38 15.18 -3.00 5.25
N GLY A 39 15.41 -3.38 3.99
CA GLY A 39 16.47 -2.78 3.19
C GLY A 39 16.19 -1.30 2.90
N GLU A 40 17.23 -0.55 2.54
CA GLU A 40 17.16 0.90 2.24
C GLU A 40 16.14 1.25 1.14
N ARG A 41 15.78 0.28 0.29
CA ARG A 41 14.77 0.44 -0.75
C ARG A 41 13.34 0.19 -0.27
N SER A 42 13.09 -0.22 0.97
CA SER A 42 11.74 -0.56 1.45
C SER A 42 10.81 0.66 1.55
N LEU A 43 9.55 0.50 1.14
CA LEU A 43 8.47 1.47 1.34
C LEU A 43 8.17 1.71 2.83
N ARG A 44 8.60 0.80 3.71
CA ARG A 44 8.43 0.95 5.16
C ARG A 44 9.16 2.16 5.72
N GLY A 45 10.24 2.60 5.08
CA GLY A 45 11.00 3.78 5.46
C GLY A 45 10.36 5.11 5.04
N ILE A 46 9.23 5.06 4.32
CA ILE A 46 8.62 6.23 3.71
C ILE A 46 7.34 6.59 4.44
N ASP A 47 7.21 7.87 4.78
CA ASP A 47 5.93 8.43 5.20
C ASP A 47 5.00 8.58 3.97
N PRO A 48 3.88 7.85 3.88
CA PRO A 48 2.95 7.98 2.75
C PRO A 48 2.39 9.40 2.59
N CYS A 49 2.34 10.22 3.65
CA CYS A 49 1.88 11.61 3.53
C CYS A 49 2.85 12.49 2.75
N SER A 50 4.13 12.13 2.67
CA SER A 50 5.10 12.82 1.80
C SER A 50 4.76 12.71 0.30
N MET A 51 3.88 11.79 -0.09
CA MET A 51 3.41 11.63 -1.46
C MET A 51 2.35 12.68 -1.85
N PHE A 52 1.71 13.33 -0.87
CA PHE A 52 0.65 14.30 -1.08
C PHE A 52 1.21 15.71 -1.34
N THR A 53 1.74 15.90 -2.54
CA THR A 53 2.07 17.24 -3.05
C THR A 53 0.82 18.09 -3.30
N PRO A 54 0.94 19.42 -3.47
CA PRO A 54 -0.20 20.25 -3.86
C PRO A 54 -0.95 19.74 -5.09
N ALA A 55 -0.23 19.20 -6.08
CA ALA A 55 -0.83 18.60 -7.27
C ALA A 55 -1.67 17.36 -6.94
N VAL A 56 -1.18 16.47 -6.07
CA VAL A 56 -1.93 15.28 -5.63
C VAL A 56 -3.13 15.66 -4.76
N ILE A 57 -2.96 16.65 -3.87
CA ILE A 57 -4.03 17.16 -3.00
C ILE A 57 -5.16 17.78 -3.84
N ALA A 58 -4.82 18.54 -4.87
CA ALA A 58 -5.79 19.16 -5.78
C ALA A 58 -6.64 18.12 -6.53
N MET A 59 -6.14 16.89 -6.69
CA MET A 59 -6.92 15.81 -7.31
C MET A 59 -8.05 15.32 -6.39
N SER A 60 -7.92 15.37 -5.07
CA SER A 60 -9.02 14.96 -4.18
C SER A 60 -10.28 15.79 -4.47
N SER A 61 -11.44 15.14 -4.49
CA SER A 61 -12.76 15.76 -4.63
C SER A 61 -13.52 15.81 -3.30
N GLY A 62 -13.05 15.06 -2.29
CA GLY A 62 -13.62 15.04 -0.96
C GLY A 62 -13.42 16.33 -0.16
N PRO A 63 -14.22 16.52 0.91
CA PRO A 63 -14.08 17.65 1.82
C PRO A 63 -12.77 17.57 2.61
N GLY A 64 -12.12 18.72 2.82
CA GLY A 64 -10.83 18.79 3.50
C GLY A 64 -9.66 18.45 2.56
N LYS A 65 -8.64 19.32 2.57
CA LYS A 65 -7.44 19.20 1.72
C LYS A 65 -6.16 18.94 2.52
N THR A 66 -6.29 18.70 3.82
CA THR A 66 -5.18 18.38 4.71
C THR A 66 -4.93 16.88 4.67
N PRO A 67 -3.75 16.38 4.29
CA PRO A 67 -3.42 14.97 4.39
C PRO A 67 -3.37 14.49 5.83
N TRP A 68 -3.90 13.30 6.12
CA TRP A 68 -3.76 12.66 7.42
C TRP A 68 -3.20 11.23 7.31
N PRO A 69 -2.23 10.88 8.17
CA PRO A 69 -1.69 9.53 8.21
C PRO A 69 -2.65 8.59 8.94
N SER A 70 -2.63 7.31 8.56
CA SER A 70 -3.20 6.26 9.40
C SER A 70 -2.35 6.01 10.65
N PRO A 71 -2.92 5.45 11.73
CA PRO A 71 -2.18 5.16 12.95
C PRO A 71 -0.96 4.24 12.73
N SER A 72 -1.06 3.31 11.78
CA SER A 72 0.03 2.40 11.41
C SER A 72 1.09 3.03 10.50
N ARG A 73 0.87 4.28 10.04
CA ARG A 73 1.73 5.02 9.11
C ARG A 73 2.03 4.27 7.81
N HIS A 74 1.14 3.37 7.42
CA HIS A 74 1.20 2.66 6.14
C HIS A 74 0.33 3.32 5.08
N SER A 75 -0.53 4.27 5.46
CA SER A 75 -1.32 5.03 4.52
C SER A 75 -1.43 6.49 4.91
N CYS A 76 -1.74 7.31 3.92
CA CYS A 76 -2.16 8.68 4.10
C CYS A 76 -3.37 8.94 3.21
N ALA A 77 -4.31 9.74 3.69
CA ALA A 77 -5.52 10.08 2.95
C ALA A 77 -5.75 11.59 2.93
N VAL A 78 -6.44 12.06 1.89
CA VAL A 78 -6.97 13.42 1.77
C VAL A 78 -8.42 13.30 1.33
N GLY A 79 -9.30 14.02 2.01
CA GLY A 79 -10.73 13.81 1.86
C GLY A 79 -11.15 12.37 2.14
N ASN A 80 -12.42 12.07 1.88
CA ASN A 80 -12.91 10.70 1.97
C ASN A 80 -12.61 9.89 0.69
N ASP A 81 -12.00 10.50 -0.33
CA ASP A 81 -11.95 9.93 -1.67
C ASP A 81 -10.56 9.52 -2.15
N LEU A 82 -9.47 9.96 -1.51
CA LEU A 82 -8.12 9.69 -2.00
C LEU A 82 -7.19 9.16 -0.90
N ARG A 83 -6.53 8.03 -1.19
CA ARG A 83 -5.58 7.39 -0.28
C ARG A 83 -4.36 6.84 -1.01
N VAL A 84 -3.19 7.05 -0.43
CA VAL A 84 -1.96 6.30 -0.77
C VAL A 84 -1.72 5.28 0.34
N LEU A 85 -1.51 4.02 -0.02
CA LEU A 85 -1.29 2.90 0.90
C LEU A 85 -0.06 2.09 0.47
N PHE A 86 0.82 1.82 1.42
CA PHE A 86 1.91 0.85 1.30
C PHE A 86 1.54 -0.42 2.05
N ALA A 87 1.53 -1.54 1.34
CA ALA A 87 1.12 -2.83 1.87
C ALA A 87 1.97 -3.96 1.31
N THR A 88 1.76 -5.17 1.81
CA THR A 88 2.31 -6.38 1.20
C THR A 88 1.23 -7.09 0.40
N GLY A 89 1.57 -7.61 -0.77
CA GLY A 89 0.67 -8.42 -1.58
C GLY A 89 1.41 -9.47 -2.41
N PRO A 90 0.69 -10.33 -3.13
CA PRO A 90 1.31 -11.30 -4.03
C PRO A 90 2.02 -10.59 -5.20
N ALA A 91 2.89 -11.32 -5.90
CA ALA A 91 3.49 -10.84 -7.14
C ALA A 91 2.42 -10.34 -8.13
N LEU A 92 2.66 -9.18 -8.74
CA LEU A 92 1.91 -8.75 -9.92
C LEU A 92 2.49 -9.52 -11.11
N THR A 93 2.05 -10.76 -11.34
CA THR A 93 2.60 -11.63 -12.40
C THR A 93 2.26 -11.09 -13.79
N SER A 94 3.25 -10.91 -14.67
CA SER A 94 3.07 -10.55 -16.09
C SER A 94 2.75 -11.75 -17.00
N ALA A 95 2.49 -12.94 -16.43
CA ALA A 95 2.60 -14.21 -17.15
C ALA A 95 1.50 -14.46 -18.19
N SER A 96 0.48 -13.62 -18.25
CA SER A 96 -0.50 -13.57 -19.34
C SER A 96 -1.21 -12.24 -19.21
N ALA A 97 -1.07 -11.35 -20.18
CA ALA A 97 -1.67 -10.01 -20.21
C ALA A 97 -3.09 -10.03 -19.64
N LYS A 98 -3.22 -9.71 -18.34
CA LYS A 98 -4.52 -9.54 -17.72
C LYS A 98 -5.09 -8.23 -18.27
N PRO A 99 -6.42 -8.13 -18.52
CA PRO A 99 -7.03 -6.94 -19.09
C PRO A 99 -6.89 -5.67 -18.23
N ASN A 100 -6.26 -5.77 -17.06
CA ASN A 100 -6.08 -4.69 -16.09
C ASN A 100 -4.59 -4.32 -15.87
N GLU A 101 -3.64 -4.91 -16.60
CA GLU A 101 -2.23 -4.50 -16.52
C GLU A 101 -1.97 -3.23 -17.32
N LEU A 102 -1.13 -2.35 -16.79
CA LEU A 102 -0.70 -1.12 -17.45
C LEU A 102 0.68 -0.68 -16.94
N THR A 103 1.35 0.16 -17.72
CA THR A 103 2.54 0.87 -17.25
C THR A 103 2.16 2.27 -16.81
N VAL A 104 2.57 2.66 -15.61
CA VAL A 104 2.35 4.00 -15.05
C VAL A 104 3.70 4.55 -14.60
N ALA A 105 4.11 5.68 -15.17
CA ALA A 105 5.40 6.33 -14.87
C ALA A 105 6.59 5.33 -14.85
N GLY A 106 6.65 4.44 -15.84
CA GLY A 106 7.72 3.44 -15.99
C GLY A 106 7.60 2.20 -15.09
N ARG A 107 6.55 2.08 -14.26
CA ARG A 107 6.34 0.92 -13.40
C ARG A 107 5.17 0.06 -13.88
N LEU A 108 5.38 -1.26 -13.92
CA LEU A 108 4.30 -2.22 -14.08
C LEU A 108 3.29 -2.01 -12.95
N SER A 109 2.04 -1.83 -13.34
CA SER A 109 0.92 -1.61 -12.44
C SER A 109 -0.27 -2.46 -12.85
N VAL A 110 -1.22 -2.62 -11.94
CA VAL A 110 -2.53 -3.22 -12.21
C VAL A 110 -3.65 -2.30 -11.76
N ILE A 111 -4.76 -2.34 -12.48
CA ILE A 111 -6.04 -1.76 -12.08
C ILE A 111 -6.78 -2.77 -11.21
N ASP A 112 -7.06 -2.39 -9.97
CA ASP A 112 -7.82 -3.17 -8.99
C ASP A 112 -9.15 -2.43 -8.75
N ARG A 113 -10.23 -2.88 -9.42
CA ARG A 113 -11.55 -2.26 -9.30
C ARG A 113 -12.29 -2.83 -8.09
N THR A 114 -12.91 -1.96 -7.31
CA THR A 114 -13.79 -2.32 -6.20
C THR A 114 -15.17 -1.71 -6.42
N ASP A 115 -16.19 -2.22 -5.73
CA ASP A 115 -17.57 -1.71 -5.86
C ASP A 115 -17.70 -0.21 -5.55
N SER A 116 -16.81 0.32 -4.69
CA SER A 116 -16.79 1.73 -4.25
C SER A 116 -15.70 2.59 -4.89
N GLY A 117 -14.93 2.08 -5.86
CA GLY A 117 -13.80 2.84 -6.39
C GLY A 117 -12.79 2.06 -7.20
N CYS A 118 -11.58 2.59 -7.27
CA CYS A 118 -10.50 2.00 -8.06
C CYS A 118 -9.14 2.20 -7.41
N ALA A 119 -8.31 1.17 -7.51
CA ALA A 119 -6.92 1.20 -7.10
C ALA A 119 -5.98 1.02 -8.29
N ILE A 120 -4.89 1.76 -8.30
CA ILE A 120 -3.71 1.46 -9.13
C ILE A 120 -2.63 0.95 -8.20
N VAL A 121 -2.18 -0.27 -8.47
CA VAL A 121 -1.24 -1.00 -7.63
C VAL A 121 0.04 -1.24 -8.41
N THR A 122 1.19 -0.87 -7.85
CA THR A 122 2.50 -1.27 -8.39
C THR A 122 3.26 -2.11 -7.38
N GLN A 123 4.05 -3.04 -7.91
CA GLN A 123 4.98 -3.85 -7.14
C GLN A 123 6.27 -3.05 -6.91
N HIS A 124 6.87 -3.24 -5.74
CA HIS A 124 8.12 -2.59 -5.36
C HIS A 124 9.22 -3.63 -5.14
N VAL A 125 9.63 -3.93 -3.90
CA VAL A 125 10.67 -4.93 -3.61
C VAL A 125 10.09 -6.28 -3.20
N SER A 126 10.83 -7.36 -3.50
CA SER A 126 10.50 -8.70 -3.01
C SER A 126 10.71 -8.79 -1.50
N MET A 127 9.76 -9.42 -0.81
CA MET A 127 9.87 -9.73 0.61
C MET A 127 10.76 -10.96 0.87
N GLY A 128 11.26 -11.60 -0.19
CA GLY A 128 12.13 -12.76 -0.12
C GLY A 128 11.54 -13.89 0.73
N ARG A 129 12.35 -14.43 1.64
CA ARG A 129 11.92 -15.54 2.52
C ARG A 129 10.93 -15.13 3.60
N ALA A 130 10.75 -13.83 3.86
CA ALA A 130 9.79 -13.36 4.86
C ALA A 130 8.33 -13.59 4.40
N VAL A 131 8.09 -13.46 3.09
CA VAL A 131 6.80 -13.79 2.45
C VAL A 131 7.10 -14.40 1.08
N ILE A 132 7.04 -15.73 0.98
CA ILE A 132 7.29 -16.44 -0.29
C ILE A 132 6.29 -15.95 -1.35
N GLY A 133 6.80 -15.40 -2.46
CA GLY A 133 5.98 -14.82 -3.53
C GLY A 133 5.32 -13.48 -3.18
N GLY A 134 5.66 -12.91 -2.02
CA GLY A 134 5.17 -11.62 -1.55
C GLY A 134 6.09 -10.46 -1.91
N TYR A 135 5.48 -9.31 -2.17
CA TYR A 135 6.14 -8.07 -2.52
C TYR A 135 5.55 -6.92 -1.71
N GLU A 136 6.38 -5.91 -1.46
CA GLU A 136 5.85 -4.60 -1.13
C GLU A 136 5.09 -4.04 -2.34
N GLN A 137 3.98 -3.38 -2.06
CA GLN A 137 3.12 -2.78 -3.05
C GLN A 137 2.77 -1.36 -2.61
N ALA A 138 2.83 -0.43 -3.57
CA ALA A 138 2.25 0.88 -3.43
C ALA A 138 0.89 0.91 -4.13
N ARG A 139 -0.10 1.49 -3.47
CA ARG A 139 -1.49 1.57 -3.93
C ARG A 139 -1.95 3.00 -3.88
N VAL A 140 -2.45 3.52 -5.00
CA VAL A 140 -3.27 4.72 -5.04
C VAL A 140 -4.71 4.26 -5.13
N ILE A 141 -5.52 4.64 -4.16
CA ILE A 141 -6.94 4.27 -4.04
C ILE A 141 -7.76 5.54 -4.19
N VAL A 142 -8.73 5.50 -5.09
CA VAL A 142 -9.72 6.56 -5.28
C VAL A 142 -11.11 5.97 -5.05
N GLU A 143 -11.82 6.50 -4.06
CA GLU A 143 -13.23 6.18 -3.76
C GLU A 143 -14.12 7.24 -4.44
N SER A 144 -14.75 6.87 -5.55
CA SER A 144 -15.62 7.74 -6.35
C SER A 144 -16.53 6.90 -7.23
N ASN A 145 -17.77 7.36 -7.45
CA ASN A 145 -18.73 6.69 -8.32
C ASN A 145 -18.37 6.85 -9.81
N ASP A 146 -17.74 7.96 -10.18
CA ASP A 146 -17.36 8.27 -11.57
C ASP A 146 -15.85 8.40 -11.74
N GLN A 147 -15.34 7.84 -12.86
CA GLN A 147 -13.96 7.97 -13.34
C GLN A 147 -12.85 7.61 -12.35
N ALA A 148 -13.15 6.83 -11.30
CA ALA A 148 -12.21 6.48 -10.23
C ALA A 148 -10.88 5.92 -10.76
N CYS A 149 -10.89 5.04 -11.77
CA CYS A 149 -9.66 4.47 -12.33
C CYS A 149 -8.82 5.48 -13.11
N ALA A 150 -9.44 6.38 -13.87
CA ALA A 150 -8.72 7.43 -14.60
C ALA A 150 -8.04 8.38 -13.61
N LYS A 151 -8.76 8.77 -12.55
CA LYS A 151 -8.24 9.60 -11.47
C LYS A 151 -7.13 8.90 -10.68
N ALA A 152 -7.32 7.62 -10.32
CA ALA A 152 -6.31 6.84 -9.61
C ALA A 152 -5.03 6.67 -10.46
N LYS A 153 -5.18 6.49 -11.78
CA LYS A 153 -4.05 6.47 -12.71
C LYS A 153 -3.31 7.80 -12.74
N ALA A 154 -4.02 8.92 -12.90
CA ALA A 154 -3.41 10.25 -12.92
C ALA A 154 -2.66 10.56 -11.60
N VAL A 155 -3.23 10.16 -10.45
CA VAL A 155 -2.52 10.31 -9.17
C VAL A 155 -1.29 9.38 -9.10
N ALA A 156 -1.40 8.13 -9.56
CA ALA A 156 -0.25 7.22 -9.62
C ALA A 156 0.89 7.75 -10.50
N GLU A 157 0.59 8.44 -11.61
CA GLU A 157 1.59 9.11 -12.46
C GLU A 157 2.40 10.18 -11.68
N LEU A 158 1.80 10.82 -10.68
CA LEU A 158 2.46 11.81 -9.82
C LEU A 158 3.21 11.19 -8.63
N VAL A 159 2.74 10.03 -8.14
CA VAL A 159 3.28 9.37 -6.94
C VAL A 159 4.41 8.41 -7.28
N TRP A 160 4.31 7.61 -8.35
CA TRP A 160 5.28 6.54 -8.66
C TRP A 160 6.71 7.04 -8.88
N PRO A 161 6.95 8.21 -9.51
CA PRO A 161 8.29 8.78 -9.62
C PRO A 161 8.96 9.12 -8.28
N ARG A 162 8.18 9.26 -7.20
CA ARG A 162 8.66 9.58 -5.85
C ARG A 162 8.97 8.34 -5.02
N LEU A 163 8.61 7.15 -5.50
CA LEU A 163 8.96 5.90 -4.84
C LEU A 163 10.44 5.60 -5.08
N PRO A 164 11.14 4.94 -4.13
CA PRO A 164 12.50 4.47 -4.32
C PRO A 164 12.59 3.57 -5.53
N PRO A 165 13.79 3.33 -6.10
CA PRO A 165 13.98 2.30 -7.10
C PRO A 165 13.50 0.93 -6.58
N ALA A 166 12.74 0.20 -7.40
CA ALA A 166 12.28 -1.15 -7.10
C ALA A 166 13.44 -2.18 -7.07
#